data_AF-A0A923RA14-F1
#
_entry.id   AF-A0A923RA14-F1
#
_cell.length_a   1.000
_cell.length_b   1.000
_cell.length_c   1.000
_cell.angle_alpha   90.00
_cell.angle_beta   90.00
_cell.angle_gamma   90.00
#
_symmetry.space_group_name_H-M   'P 1'
#
loop_
_entity.id
_entity.type
_entity.pdbx_description
1 polymer ?
#
loop_
_entity_poly.entity_id
_entity_poly.type
_entity_poly.pdbx_seq_one_letter_code
_entity_poly.pdbx_strand_id
1 'polypeptide(L)' 'MSNDTKKIAELRALWEKRLETSEKKFPPRPTKFTTLSDMEVPLLCTPDDLEKIGFDFEKDLGFPGEFPYTRGVQANM' A
#
# COMPACT_ATOMS: atom_id res chain seq x y z
N MET A 1 11.13 -14.22 2.97
CA MET A 1 10.18 -13.09 2.99
C MET A 1 10.04 -12.44 4.37
N SER A 2 9.98 -13.19 5.48
CA SER A 2 9.82 -12.61 6.85
C SER A 2 10.87 -11.56 7.30
N ASN A 3 12.07 -11.52 6.72
CA ASN A 3 13.10 -10.54 7.12
C ASN A 3 12.93 -9.18 6.42
N ASP A 4 12.36 -9.17 5.20
CA ASP A 4 12.25 -7.95 4.41
C ASP A 4 11.10 -7.08 4.89
N THR A 5 9.99 -7.68 5.31
CA THR A 5 8.86 -6.93 5.87
C THR A 5 9.14 -6.37 7.25
N LYS A 6 9.88 -7.08 8.10
CA LYS A 6 10.41 -6.51 9.36
C LYS A 6 11.26 -5.27 9.12
N LYS A 7 12.19 -5.34 8.15
CA LYS A 7 13.02 -4.19 7.76
C LYS A 7 12.18 -3.03 7.22
N ILE A 8 11.15 -3.31 6.42
CA ILE A 8 10.24 -2.28 5.90
C ILE A 8 9.45 -1.61 7.04
N ALA A 9 9.00 -2.38 8.03
CA ALA A 9 8.30 -1.84 9.20
C ALA A 9 9.20 -0.89 10.02
N GLU A 10 10.47 -1.26 10.23
CA GLU A 10 11.45 -0.38 10.90
C GLU A 10 11.71 0.91 10.11
N LEU A 11 11.88 0.80 8.80
CA LEU A 11 12.06 1.96 7.91
C LEU A 11 10.83 2.87 7.92
N ARG A 12 9.63 2.29 7.97
CA ARG A 12 8.36 3.02 8.09
C ARG A 12 8.30 3.80 9.40
N ALA A 13 8.63 3.18 10.53
CA ALA A 13 8.66 3.86 11.83
C ALA A 13 9.68 5.02 11.86
N LEU A 14 10.83 4.87 11.19
CA LEU A 14 11.82 5.95 11.03
C LEU A 14 11.33 7.07 10.11
N TRP A 15 10.49 6.75 9.13
CA TRP A 15 9.88 7.73 8.24
C TRP A 15 8.76 8.51 8.94
N GLU A 16 7.92 7.84 9.74
CA GLU A 16 6.85 8.48 10.54
C GLU A 16 7.41 9.54 11.49
N LYS A 17 8.52 9.25 12.18
CA LYS A 17 9.21 10.25 13.02
C LYS A 17 9.69 11.49 12.24
N ARG A 18 10.10 11.30 10.99
CA ARG A 18 10.51 12.39 10.09
C ARG A 18 9.29 13.17 9.60
N LEU A 19 8.19 12.48 9.31
CA LEU A 19 6.91 13.06 8.93
C LEU A 19 6.41 14.02 10.02
N GLU A 20 6.39 13.60 11.29
CA GLU A 20 5.94 14.45 12.41
C GLU A 20 6.72 15.77 12.49
N THR A 21 8.03 15.73 12.22
CA THR A 21 8.87 16.93 12.21
C THR A 21 8.52 17.85 11.05
N SER A 22 8.24 17.27 9.88
CA SER A 22 7.81 18.01 8.69
C SER A 22 6.42 18.62 8.86
N GLU A 23 5.46 17.88 9.40
CA GLU A 23 4.08 18.34 9.61
C GLU A 23 4.00 19.48 10.64
N LYS A 24 4.86 19.48 11.66
CA LYS A 24 4.98 20.62 12.58
C LYS A 24 5.43 21.90 11.87
N LYS A 25 6.30 21.77 10.86
CA LYS A 25 6.81 22.90 10.09
C LYS A 25 5.84 23.34 8.99
N PHE A 26 5.17 22.37 8.37
CA PHE A 26 4.23 22.55 7.27
C PHE A 26 2.99 21.71 7.54
N PRO A 27 1.99 22.27 8.24
CA PRO A 27 0.80 21.50 8.60
C PRO A 27 0.06 21.03 7.35
N PRO A 28 -0.39 19.77 7.32
CA PRO A 28 -1.19 19.26 6.22
C PRO A 28 -2.51 20.01 6.13
N ARG A 29 -3.08 20.06 4.92
CA ARG A 29 -4.39 20.68 4.68
C ARG A 29 -5.47 20.02 5.57
N PRO A 30 -6.42 20.78 6.13
CA PRO A 30 -7.51 20.24 6.95
C PRO A 30 -8.59 19.64 6.05
N THR A 31 -8.24 18.59 5.32
CA THR A 31 -9.14 17.89 4.40
C THR A 31 -8.95 16.40 4.60
N LYS A 32 -10.05 15.67 4.73
CA LYS A 32 -10.02 14.21 4.73
C LYS A 32 -9.58 13.74 3.34
N PHE A 33 -8.55 12.91 3.28
CA PHE A 33 -8.12 12.28 2.04
C PHE A 33 -8.94 11.01 1.87
N THR A 34 -10.08 11.13 1.20
CA THR A 34 -10.94 10.00 0.86
C THR A 34 -11.06 9.85 -0.66
N THR A 35 -11.31 8.62 -1.08
CA THR A 35 -11.73 8.32 -2.46
C THR A 35 -13.17 8.80 -2.70
N LEU A 36 -13.63 8.78 -3.95
CA LEU A 36 -15.03 9.10 -4.30
C LEU A 36 -16.05 8.19 -3.60
N SER A 37 -15.62 6.99 -3.18
CA SER A 37 -16.44 6.03 -2.44
C SER A 37 -16.24 6.12 -0.93
N ASP A 38 -15.73 7.25 -0.42
CA ASP A 38 -15.47 7.52 1.00
C ASP A 38 -14.48 6.58 1.71
N MET A 39 -13.68 5.81 0.97
CA MET A 39 -12.57 5.06 1.58
C MET A 39 -11.40 5.98 1.91
N GLU A 40 -10.86 5.87 3.12
CA GLU A 40 -9.68 6.61 3.57
C GLU A 40 -8.44 6.18 2.76
N VAL A 41 -7.69 7.17 2.28
CA VAL A 41 -6.46 6.94 1.53
C VAL A 41 -5.26 7.01 2.48
N PRO A 42 -4.51 5.92 2.67
CA PRO A 42 -3.30 5.95 3.50
C PRO A 42 -2.23 6.84 2.87
N LEU A 43 -1.44 7.51 3.71
CA LEU A 43 -0.34 8.39 3.28
C LEU A 43 0.78 7.62 2.56
N LEU A 44 0.97 6.35 2.93
CA LEU A 44 2.01 5.49 2.38
C LEU A 44 1.52 4.03 2.39
N CYS A 45 1.55 3.39 1.23
CA CYS A 45 1.39 1.95 1.08
C CYS A 45 2.77 1.30 0.90
N THR A 46 3.04 0.25 1.67
CA THR A 46 4.28 -0.54 1.57
C THR A 46 3.97 -2.03 1.36
N PRO A 47 4.96 -2.86 0.98
CA PRO A 47 4.74 -4.31 0.87
C PRO A 47 4.25 -4.98 2.16
N ASP A 48 4.57 -4.42 3.33
CA ASP A 48 4.03 -4.86 4.63
C ASP A 48 2.49 -4.72 4.70
N ASP A 49 1.91 -3.75 4.00
CA ASP A 49 0.45 -3.60 3.95
C ASP A 49 -0.22 -4.71 3.13
N LEU A 50 0.48 -5.30 2.14
CA LEU A 50 0.03 -6.48 1.43
C LEU A 50 0.07 -7.73 2.32
N GLU A 51 1.11 -7.87 3.15
CA GLU A 51 1.19 -8.99 4.11
C GLU A 51 0.08 -8.91 5.17
N LYS A 52 -0.25 -7.71 5.67
CA LYS A 52 -1.32 -7.52 6.68
C LYS A 52 -2.69 -7.98 6.20
N ILE A 53 -2.98 -7.82 4.91
CA ILE A 53 -4.25 -8.24 4.31
C ILE A 53 -4.22 -9.70 3.84
N GLY A 54 -3.11 -10.41 4.03
CA GLY A 54 -2.94 -11.81 3.62
C GLY A 54 -2.90 -11.98 2.10
N PHE A 55 -2.42 -10.97 1.37
CA PHE A 55 -2.39 -10.96 -0.09
C PHE A 55 -1.51 -12.10 -0.64
N ASP A 56 -2.08 -12.89 -1.54
CA ASP A 56 -1.42 -13.98 -2.25
C ASP A 56 -1.38 -13.65 -3.74
N PHE A 57 -0.18 -13.43 -4.29
CA PHE A 57 -0.02 -13.03 -5.68
C PHE A 57 -0.67 -14.01 -6.66
N GLU A 58 -0.56 -15.32 -6.43
CA GLU A 58 -1.08 -16.33 -7.36
C GLU A 58 -2.60 -16.39 -7.32
N LYS A 59 -3.22 -16.16 -6.15
CA LYS A 59 -4.67 -16.24 -5.97
C LYS A 59 -5.41 -14.94 -6.23
N ASP A 60 -4.80 -13.81 -5.85
CA ASP A 60 -5.47 -12.50 -5.83
C ASP A 60 -5.11 -11.63 -7.04
N LEU A 61 -4.00 -11.92 -7.74
CA LEU A 61 -3.54 -11.04 -8.83
C LEU A 61 -3.14 -11.74 -10.13
N GLY A 62 -2.46 -12.90 -10.06
CA GLY A 62 -2.10 -13.76 -11.19
C GLY A 62 -1.35 -13.07 -12.35
N PHE A 63 -1.21 -13.77 -13.47
CA PHE A 63 -0.76 -13.16 -14.73
C PHE A 63 -1.96 -12.78 -15.62
N PRO A 64 -1.81 -11.81 -16.55
CA PRO A 64 -2.86 -11.51 -17.53
C PRO A 64 -3.24 -12.75 -18.34
N GLY A 65 -4.53 -12.94 -18.62
CA GLY A 65 -5.00 -14.12 -19.35
C GLY A 65 -5.11 -15.40 -18.53
N GLU A 66 -4.83 -15.34 -17.24
CA GLU A 66 -4.96 -16.46 -16.30
C GLU A 66 -5.89 -16.09 -15.13
N PHE A 67 -6.48 -17.09 -14.48
CA PHE A 67 -7.26 -16.88 -13.26
C PHE A 67 -6.41 -16.16 -12.19
N PRO A 68 -6.94 -15.17 -11.44
CA PRO A 68 -8.32 -14.69 -11.35
C PRO A 68 -8.71 -13.59 -12.37
N TYR A 69 -7.94 -13.38 -13.43
CA TYR A 69 -8.17 -12.38 -14.48
C TYR A 69 -8.23 -10.92 -14.00
N THR A 70 -7.71 -10.64 -12.80
CA THR A 70 -7.59 -9.30 -12.22
C THR A 70 -6.74 -8.35 -13.07
N ARG A 71 -5.82 -8.89 -13.88
CA ARG A 71 -5.02 -8.12 -14.86
C ARG A 71 -5.56 -8.15 -16.29
N GLY A 72 -6.79 -8.64 -16.48
CA GLY A 72 -7.43 -8.75 -17.79
C GLY A 72 -7.57 -10.19 -18.27
N VAL A 73 -8.57 -10.39 -19.12
CA VAL A 73 -8.96 -11.72 -19.66
C VAL A 73 -8.02 -12.20 -20.75
N GLN A 74 -7.35 -11.29 -21.45
CA GLN A 74 -6.40 -11.62 -22.52
C GLN A 74 -4.97 -11.49 -22.02
N ALA A 75 -4.09 -12.41 -22.46
CA ALA A 75 -2.66 -12.36 -22.13
C ALA A 75 -1.95 -11.14 -22.73
N ASN A 76 -2.50 -10.52 -23.78
CA ASN A 76 -1.90 -9.40 -24.50
C ASN A 76 -2.67 -8.06 -24.35
N MET A 77 -3.70 -8.03 -23.48
CA MET A 77 -4.69 -6.94 -23.34
C MET A 77 -5.61 -6.73 -24.55
#